data_AF-H8K6X0-F1
#
_entry.id   AF-H8K6X0-F1
#
_cell.length_a   1.000
_cell.length_b   1.000
_cell.length_c   1.000
_cell.angle_alpha   90.00
_cell.angle_beta   90.00
_cell.angle_gamma   90.00
#
_symmetry.space_group_name_H-M   'P 1'
#
loop_
_entity.id
_entity.type
_entity.pdbx_description
1 polymer ?
#
loop_
_entity_poly.entity_id
_entity_poly.type
_entity_poly.pdbx_seq_one_letter_code
_entity_poly.pdbx_strand_id
1 'polypeptide(L)' 'MEHAVHIISGKVACDHVHMFISYRLQITLSKLVQYLKGSSSRILLQEFANLRKQF' A
#
# COMPACT_ATOMS: atom_id res chain seq x y z
N MET A 1 10.34 9.75 8.16
CA MET A 1 11.07 8.50 8.40
C MET A 1 10.77 7.58 7.24
N GLU A 2 11.75 7.32 6.38
CA GLU A 2 11.62 6.26 5.38
C GLU A 2 11.54 4.93 6.14
N HIS A 3 10.37 4.30 6.12
CA HIS A 3 10.27 2.91 6.53
C HIS A 3 11.15 2.13 5.56
N ALA A 4 12.18 1.44 6.06
CA ALA A 4 13.12 0.66 5.25
C ALA A 4 12.40 -0.56 4.66
N VAL A 5 11.57 -0.32 3.66
CA VAL A 5 10.78 -1.28 2.89
C VAL A 5 11.25 -1.17 1.45
N HIS A 6 11.75 -2.27 0.91
CA HIS A 6 12.19 -2.36 -0.47
C HIS A 6 11.23 -3.24 -1.24
N ILE A 7 10.65 -2.72 -2.33
CA ILE A 7 9.81 -3.51 -3.24
C ILE A 7 10.73 -4.27 -4.18
N ILE A 8 10.75 -5.60 -4.07
CA ILE A 8 11.54 -6.47 -4.93
C ILE A 8 10.80 -6.68 -6.26
N SER A 9 9.49 -6.92 -6.20
CA SER A 9 8.62 -6.99 -7.38
C SER A 9 7.17 -6.69 -7.02
N GLY A 10 6.35 -6.35 -8.01
CA GLY A 10 4.92 -6.09 -7.82
C GLY A 10 4.10 -6.37 -9.07
N LYS A 11 2.82 -6.69 -8.87
CA LYS A 11 1.82 -6.86 -9.93
C LYS A 11 0.53 -6.20 -9.50
N VAL A 12 0.00 -5.32 -10.35
CA VAL A 12 -1.35 -4.76 -10.21
C VAL A 12 -2.27 -5.56 -11.12
N ALA A 13 -3.24 -6.23 -10.54
CA ALA A 13 -4.37 -6.84 -11.25
C ALA A 13 -5.59 -5.92 -11.13
N CYS A 14 -6.64 -6.20 -11.90
CA CYS A 14 -7.85 -5.36 -11.92
C CYS A 14 -8.56 -5.27 -10.55
N ASP A 15 -8.40 -6.27 -9.69
CA ASP A 15 -9.09 -6.41 -8.41
C ASP A 15 -8.15 -6.62 -7.20
N HIS A 16 -6.85 -6.81 -7.43
CA HIS A 16 -5.88 -7.01 -6.35
C HIS A 16 -4.45 -6.57 -6.72
N VAL A 17 -3.60 -6.43 -5.71
CA VAL A 17 -2.17 -6.10 -5.89
C VAL A 17 -1.33 -7.15 -5.17
N HIS A 18 -0.35 -7.73 -5.88
CA HIS A 18 0.72 -8.52 -5.29
C HIS A 18 1.97 -7.67 -5.10
N MET A 19 2.60 -7.79 -3.94
CA MET A 19 3.88 -7.13 -3.64
C MET A 19 4.82 -8.14 -3.00
N PHE A 20 6.00 -8.32 -3.59
CA PHE A 20 7.11 -9.03 -2.96
C PHE A 20 8.08 -8.00 -2.40
N ILE A 21 8.22 -7.98 -1.08
CA ILE A 21 8.92 -6.91 -0.36
C ILE A 21 9.94 -7.47 0.63
N SER A 22 11.03 -6.73 0.81
CA SER A 22 11.95 -6.88 1.93
C SER A 22 11.71 -5.75 2.91
N TYR A 23 11.65 -6.04 4.21
CA TYR A 23 11.46 -5.03 5.25
C TYR A 23 12.18 -5.41 6.54
N ARG A 24 12.47 -4.41 7.38
CA ARG A 24 13.09 -4.63 8.70
C ARG A 24 12.04 -5.05 9.74
N LEU A 25 12.40 -5.98 10.63
CA LEU A 25 11.55 -6.52 11.71
C LEU A 25 11.16 -5.50 12.80
N GLN A 26 11.64 -4.25 12.70
CA GLN A 26 11.31 -3.15 13.61
C GLN A 26 9.85 -2.69 13.47
N ILE A 27 9.23 -2.99 12.32
CA ILE A 27 7.84 -2.65 12.01
C ILE A 27 7.07 -3.96 12.01
N THR A 28 5.94 -4.02 12.73
CA THR A 28 5.08 -5.20 12.67
C THR A 28 4.43 -5.33 11.30
N LEU A 29 4.14 -6.56 10.87
CA LEU A 29 3.49 -6.80 9.58
C LEU A 29 2.15 -6.05 9.46
N SER A 30 1.34 -6.02 10.53
CA SER A 30 0.07 -5.28 10.54
C SER A 30 0.26 -3.79 10.35
N LYS A 31 1.30 -3.21 10.96
CA LYS A 31 1.62 -1.78 10.81
C LYS A 31 2.13 -1.46 9.40
N LEU A 32 2.97 -2.33 8.84
CA LEU A 32 3.43 -2.23 7.46
C LEU A 32 2.25 -2.24 6.47
N VAL A 33 1.33 -3.20 6.60
CA VAL A 33 0.14 -3.29 5.74
C VAL A 33 -0.78 -2.09 5.95
N GLN A 34 -0.93 -1.60 7.18
CA GLN A 34 -1.69 -0.37 7.45
C GLN A 34 -1.10 0.82 6.70
N TYR A 35 0.22 1.00 6.68
CA TYR A 35 0.86 2.08 5.94
C TYR A 35 0.69 1.93 4.42
N LEU A 36 0.93 0.72 3.89
CA LEU A 36 0.82 0.45 2.45
C LEU A 36 -0.61 0.69 1.95
N LYS A 37 -1.63 0.15 2.63
CA LYS A 37 -3.04 0.28 2.22
C LYS A 37 -3.64 1.64 2.57
N GLY A 38 -3.30 2.18 3.75
CA GLY A 38 -3.85 3.45 4.22
C GLY A 38 -3.36 4.64 3.39
N SER A 39 -2.06 4.70 3.12
CA SER A 39 -1.48 5.80 2.34
C SER A 39 -1.94 5.74 0.88
N SER A 40 -1.92 4.55 0.26
CA SER A 40 -2.39 4.38 -1.11
C SER A 40 -3.88 4.66 -1.25
N SER A 41 -4.73 4.18 -0.32
CA SER A 41 -6.16 4.51 -0.31
C SER A 41 -6.40 6.01 -0.25
N ARG A 42 -5.71 6.72 0.67
CA ARG A 42 -5.83 8.18 0.77
C ARG A 42 -5.48 8.87 -0.55
N ILE A 43 -4.36 8.50 -1.17
CA ILE A 43 -3.92 9.10 -2.45
C ILE A 43 -4.95 8.81 -3.55
N LEU A 44 -5.37 7.55 -3.71
CA LEU A 44 -6.33 7.14 -4.73
C LEU A 44 -7.69 7.85 -4.57
N LEU A 45 -8.20 7.95 -3.35
CA LEU A 45 -9.46 8.66 -3.08
C LEU A 45 -9.34 10.18 -3.31
N GLN A 46 -8.16 10.76 -3.14
CA GLN A 46 -7.92 12.17 -3.45
C GLN A 46 -7.87 12.41 -4.96
N GLU A 47 -7.13 11.58 -5.69
CA GLU A 47 -6.92 11.71 -7.14
C GLU A 47 -8.15 11.32 -7.97
N PHE A 48 -8.87 10.27 -7.56
CA PHE A 48 -9.99 9.70 -8.32
C PHE A 48 -11.32 9.94 -7.60
N ALA A 49 -11.96 11.07 -7.90
CA ALA A 49 -13.19 11.50 -7.25
C ALA A 49 -14.35 10.50 -7.34
N ASN A 50 -14.40 9.69 -8.39
CA ASN A 50 -15.38 8.62 -8.56
C ASN A 50 -15.22 7.51 -7.50
N LEU A 51 -14.01 7.23 -7.03
CA LEU A 51 -13.77 6.21 -6.00
C LEU A 51 -14.33 6.62 -4.63
N ARG A 52 -14.36 7.92 -4.30
CA ARG A 52 -14.91 8.44 -3.03
C ARG A 52 -16.39 8.16 -2.81
N LYS A 53 -17.14 7.91 -3.90
CA LYS A 53 -18.58 7.59 -3.80
C LYS A 53 -18.81 6.08 -3.63
N GLN A 54 -17.79 5.28 -3.86
CA GLN A 54 -17.87 3.82 -3.89
C GLN A 54 -17.33 3.16 -2.61
N PHE A 55 -16.43 3.84 -1.90
CA PHE A 55 -15.72 3.32 -0.71
C PHE A 55 -15.73 4.31 0.44
#